data_AF-H6Q763-F1
#
_entry.id   AF-H6Q763-F1
#
_cell.length_a   1.000
_cell.length_b   1.000
_cell.length_c   1.000
_cell.angle_alpha   90.00
_cell.angle_beta   90.00
_cell.angle_gamma   90.00
#
_symmetry.space_group_name_H-M   'P 1'
#
loop_
_entity.id
_entity.type
_entity.pdbx_description
1 polymer ?
#
loop_
_entity_poly.entity_id
_entity_poly.type
_entity_poly.pdbx_seq_one_letter_code
_entity_poly.pdbx_strand_id
1 'polypeptide(L)' 'MFVEIVEVDGSGRIYLPAEIRRRIGARRFRVRVVEGGILLEPVDDVDRYYGKFGPAKYRTLEEIEGAVRDASQVDLR' A
#
# COMPACT_ATOMS: atom_id res chain seq x y z
N MET A 1 -17.41 -9.18 -13.71
CA MET A 1 -16.72 -7.97 -13.20
C MET A 1 -17.09 -7.86 -11.73
N PHE A 2 -16.12 -7.80 -10.81
CA PHE A 2 -16.41 -7.61 -9.38
C PHE A 2 -16.22 -6.13 -9.08
N VAL A 3 -17.27 -5.47 -8.58
CA VAL A 3 -17.24 -4.05 -8.22
C VAL A 3 -17.83 -3.96 -6.83
N GLU A 4 -17.06 -3.41 -5.90
CA GLU A 4 -17.49 -3.19 -4.52
C GLU A 4 -17.04 -1.80 -4.08
N ILE A 5 -17.93 -1.08 -3.41
CA ILE A 5 -17.66 0.24 -2.87
C ILE A 5 -17.01 0.03 -1.51
N VAL A 6 -15.86 0.66 -1.29
CA VAL A 6 -15.13 0.64 -0.03
C VAL A 6 -14.93 2.07 0.46
N GLU A 7 -14.93 2.24 1.77
CA GLU A 7 -14.70 3.53 2.40
C GLU A 7 -13.27 3.62 2.94
N VAL A 8 -12.79 4.86 3.01
CA VAL A 8 -11.51 5.18 3.65
C VAL A 8 -11.77 5.38 5.14
N ASP A 9 -11.01 4.70 5.99
CA ASP A 9 -11.13 4.90 7.44
C ASP A 9 -10.54 6.25 7.90
N GLY A 10 -10.71 6.59 9.17
CA GLY A 10 -10.20 7.84 9.74
C GLY A 10 -8.67 7.97 9.72
N SER A 11 -7.94 6.91 9.38
CA SER A 11 -6.47 6.90 9.23
C SER A 11 -6.03 6.95 7.77
N GLY A 12 -6.95 7.13 6.82
CA GLY A 12 -6.64 7.17 5.39
C GLY A 12 -6.43 5.79 4.75
N ARG A 13 -6.87 4.70 5.38
CA ARG A 13 -6.66 3.33 4.90
C ARG A 13 -7.91 2.81 4.18
N ILE A 14 -7.70 2.05 3.12
CA ILE A 14 -8.76 1.31 2.43
C ILE A 14 -8.59 -0.17 2.73
N TYR A 15 -9.65 -0.81 3.20
CA TYR A 15 -9.65 -2.25 3.46
C TYR A 15 -10.19 -3.01 2.24
N LEU A 16 -9.34 -3.80 1.59
CA LEU A 16 -9.77 -4.67 0.49
C LEU A 16 -10.61 -5.83 1.02
N PRO A 17 -11.84 -6.08 0.54
CA PRO A 17 -12.67 -7.22 0.93
C PRO A 17 -11.96 -8.57 0.80
N ALA A 18 -12.36 -9.54 1.63
CA ALA A 18 -11.69 -10.84 1.73
C ALA A 18 -11.62 -11.61 0.41
N GLU A 19 -12.66 -11.48 -0.44
CA GLU A 19 -12.69 -12.11 -1.76
C GLU A 19 -11.60 -11.52 -2.68
N ILE A 20 -11.44 -10.19 -2.71
CA ILE A 20 -10.40 -9.51 -3.49
C ILE A 20 -9.01 -9.93 -3.00
N ARG A 21 -8.79 -9.95 -1.68
CA ARG A 21 -7.50 -10.38 -1.10
C ARG A 21 -7.13 -11.80 -1.49
N ARG A 22 -8.08 -12.74 -1.42
CA ARG A 22 -7.85 -14.15 -1.82
C ARG A 22 -7.56 -14.27 -3.31
N ARG A 23 -8.24 -13.49 -4.14
CA ARG A 23 -8.07 -13.52 -5.60
C ARG A 23 -6.73 -12.96 -6.04
N ILE A 24 -6.28 -11.87 -5.42
CA ILE A 24 -5.01 -11.23 -5.78
C ILE A 24 -3.81 -11.97 -5.15
N GLY A 25 -3.91 -12.41 -3.89
CA GLY A 25 -2.86 -13.18 -3.21
C GLY A 25 -1.56 -12.43 -2.88
N ALA A 26 -1.39 -11.20 -3.36
CA ALA A 26 -0.20 -10.38 -3.12
C ALA A 26 -0.27 -9.60 -1.79
N ARG A 27 0.90 -9.36 -1.18
CA ARG A 27 1.05 -8.57 0.04
C ARG A 27 1.59 -7.15 -0.19
N ARG A 28 2.18 -6.90 -1.35
CA ARG A 28 2.79 -5.62 -1.70
C ARG A 28 2.30 -5.16 -3.06
N PHE A 29 2.05 -3.85 -3.16
CA PHE A 29 1.50 -3.22 -4.35
C PHE A 29 2.30 -1.98 -4.71
N ARG A 30 2.43 -1.73 -6.01
CA ARG A 30 2.79 -0.43 -6.56
C ARG A 30 1.49 0.37 -6.70
N VAL A 31 1.47 1.57 -6.12
CA VAL A 31 0.34 2.50 -6.25
C VAL A 31 0.67 3.52 -7.34
N ARG A 32 -0.23 3.70 -8.30
CA ARG A 32 -0.13 4.75 -9.33
C ARG A 32 -1.40 5.60 -9.29
N VAL A 33 -1.24 6.91 -9.35
CA VAL A 33 -2.36 7.83 -9.59
C VAL A 33 -2.62 7.87 -11.09
N VAL A 34 -3.86 7.63 -11.49
CA VAL A 34 -4.31 7.62 -12.88
C VAL A 34 -5.56 8.50 -13.00
N GLU A 35 -5.99 8.78 -14.24
CA GLU A 35 -7.26 9.47 -14.45
C GLU A 35 -8.41 8.65 -13.84
N GLY A 36 -9.19 9.25 -12.94
CA GLY A 36 -10.31 8.59 -12.28
C GLY A 36 -9.98 7.77 -11.02
N GLY A 37 -8.72 7.73 -10.57
CA GLY A 37 -8.40 7.14 -9.25
C GLY A 37 -6.98 6.62 -9.07
N ILE A 38 -6.87 5.51 -8.34
CA ILE A 38 -5.61 4.81 -8.10
C ILE A 38 -5.62 3.42 -8.73
N LEU A 39 -4.47 3.01 -9.24
CA LEU A 39 -4.21 1.63 -9.66
C LEU A 39 -3.27 0.96 -8.66
N LEU A 40 -3.65 -0.21 -8.18
CA LEU A 40 -2.84 -1.07 -7.31
C LEU A 40 -2.33 -2.27 -8.11
N GLU A 41 -1.05 -2.27 -8.45
CA GLU A 41 -0.42 -3.37 -9.19
C GLU A 41 0.36 -4.26 -8.20
N PRO A 42 0.09 -5.57 -8.11
CA PRO A 42 0.85 -6.45 -7.23
C PRO A 42 2.32 -6.48 -7.65
N VAL A 43 3.22 -6.57 -6.66
CA VAL A 43 4.66 -6.71 -6.88
C VAL A 43 5.07 -8.10 -6.43
N ASP A 44 5.65 -8.88 -7.34
CA ASP A 44 6.18 -10.19 -7.02
C ASP A 44 7.45 -10.06 -6.17
N ASP A 45 7.71 -11.03 -5.27
CA ASP A 45 8.95 -11.03 -4.47
C ASP A 45 10.22 -11.11 -5.33
N VAL A 46 10.10 -11.49 -6.61
CA VAL A 46 11.20 -11.52 -7.60
C VAL A 46 11.61 -10.11 -8.04
N ASP A 47 10.69 -9.13 -8.06
CA ASP A 47 10.99 -7.70 -8.31
C ASP A 47 11.89 -7.10 -7.22
N ARG A 48 12.04 -7.78 -6.06
CA ARG A 48 12.99 -7.42 -5.01
C ARG A 48 14.45 -7.59 -5.45
N TYR A 49 14.72 -8.40 -6.48
CA TYR A 49 16.06 -8.77 -6.91
C TYR A 49 16.52 -8.12 -8.22
N TYR A 50 15.62 -7.53 -9.03
CA TYR A 50 15.98 -6.92 -10.31
C TYR A 50 15.44 -5.49 -10.49
N GLY A 51 16.18 -4.51 -9.97
CA GLY A 51 16.45 -3.25 -10.70
C GLY A 51 15.52 -2.03 -10.52
N LYS A 52 16.19 -0.87 -10.43
CA LYS A 52 15.75 0.54 -10.59
C LYS A 52 15.10 1.27 -9.41
N PHE A 53 14.41 0.59 -8.51
CA PHE A 53 13.94 1.19 -7.26
C PHE A 53 14.61 0.43 -6.13
N GLY A 54 15.47 1.11 -5.37
CA GLY A 54 16.23 0.50 -4.27
C GLY A 54 15.33 -0.24 -3.27
N PRO A 55 15.91 -0.99 -2.32
CA PRO A 55 15.14 -1.78 -1.38
C PRO A 55 14.05 -0.92 -0.71
N ALA A 56 12.87 -1.51 -0.51
CA ALA A 56 11.77 -0.85 0.18
C ALA A 56 12.29 -0.17 1.47
N LYS A 57 12.03 1.14 1.59
CA LYS A 57 12.48 1.96 2.74
C LYS A 57 11.99 1.38 4.06
N TYR A 58 10.84 0.71 4.03
CA TYR A 58 10.23 -0.01 5.14
C TYR A 58 9.89 -1.43 4.69
N ARG A 59 10.35 -2.41 5.45
CA ARG A 59 10.29 -3.85 5.21
C ARG A 59 9.20 -4.53 6.04
N THR A 60 8.77 -3.93 7.15
CA THR A 60 7.69 -4.46 8.01
C THR A 60 6.56 -3.44 8.23
N LEU A 61 5.42 -3.91 8.74
CA LEU A 61 4.29 -3.04 9.09
C LEU A 61 4.67 -2.11 10.24
N GLU A 62 5.43 -2.60 11.22
CA GLU A 62 5.91 -1.79 12.35
C GLU A 62 6.79 -0.63 11.88
N GLU A 63 7.66 -0.86 10.88
CA GLU A 63 8.51 0.18 10.31
C GLU A 63 7.69 1.26 9.59
N ILE A 64 6.60 0.87 8.92
CA ILE A 64 5.67 1.81 8.27
C ILE A 64 4.93 2.64 9.33
N GLU A 65 4.40 1.99 10.37
CA GLU A 65 3.68 2.66 11.45
C GLU A 65 4.57 3.61 12.26
N GLY A 66 5.84 3.23 12.47
CA GLY A 66 6.85 4.09 13.09
C GLY A 66 7.09 5.36 12.28
N ALA A 67 7.30 5.24 10.96
CA ALA A 67 7.53 6.40 10.09
C ALA A 67 6.33 7.36 10.05
N VAL A 68 5.10 6.85 10.08
CA VAL A 68 3.89 7.67 10.13
C VAL A 68 3.79 8.43 11.46
N ARG A 69 4.13 7.78 12.57
CA ARG A 69 4.17 8.42 13.90
C ARG A 69 5.21 9.53 13.94
N ASP A 70 6.41 9.27 13.44
CA ASP A 70 7.50 10.25 13.44
C ASP A 70 7.13 11.48 12.60
N ALA A 71 6.54 11.28 11.42
CA ALA A 71 6.06 12.38 10.57
C ALA A 71 4.99 13.24 11.28
N SER A 72 4.06 12.62 12.01
CA SER A 72 3.02 13.34 12.76
C SER A 72 3.53 14.15 13.96
N GLN A 73 4.75 13.89 14.45
CA GLN A 73 5.36 14.65 15.54
C GLN A 73 6.18 15.86 15.07
N VAL A 74 6.51 15.94 13.78
CA VAL A 74 7.26 17.10 13.22
C VAL A 74 6.34 18.31 13.03
N ASP A 75 5.04 18.10 12.81
CA ASP A 75 4.03 19.18 12.61
C ASP A 75 3.60 19.90 13.91
N LEU A 76 4.19 19.57 15.06
CA LEU A 76 3.87 20.17 16.38
C LEU A 76 5.01 21.02 16.97
N ARG A 77 5.98 21.48 16.17
CA ARG A 77 7.05 22.40 16.60
C ARG A 77 7.08 23.69 15.80
#